data_AF-X8CTJ7-F1
#
_entry.id   AF-X8CTJ7-F1
#
_cell.length_a   1.000
_cell.length_b   1.000
_cell.length_c   1.000
_cell.angle_alpha   90.00
_cell.angle_beta   90.00
_cell.angle_gamma   90.00
#
_symmetry.space_group_name_H-M   'P 1'
#
loop_
_entity.id
_entity.type
_entity.pdbx_description
1 polymer ?
#
loop_
_entity_poly.entity_id
_entity_poly.type
_entity_poly.pdbx_seq_one_letter_code
_entity_poly.pdbx_strand_id
1 'polypeptide(L)'
;MAAAVADHACALAKHDGALLDAAAGRFADLGALALAADAWAQAAGEHGRRGDRGKKFESSTRAHALASHCELHTPAVESAARPLPFSGRERQIVMLVAAGLSNRQIADELVISVRTVEGHLYRLFAKLGINTREQLICLMRREPSMRSELSRRGDESLRYERHDHPRTG
;
A
#
# COMPACT_ATOMS: atom_id res chain seq x y z
N MET A 1 -21.18 -1.04 -0.75
CA MET A 1 -20.88 -0.90 0.69
C MET A 1 -21.28 -2.12 1.51
N ALA A 2 -22.57 -2.49 1.61
CA ALA A 2 -23.03 -3.59 2.47
C ALA A 2 -22.33 -4.95 2.20
N ALA A 3 -22.17 -5.34 0.93
CA ALA A 3 -21.46 -6.57 0.57
C ALA A 3 -19.98 -6.57 1.02
N ALA A 4 -19.27 -5.45 0.87
CA ALA A 4 -17.88 -5.33 1.30
C ALA A 4 -17.73 -5.48 2.83
N VAL A 5 -18.67 -4.92 3.60
CA VAL A 5 -18.72 -5.10 5.06
C VAL A 5 -19.00 -6.55 5.44
N ALA A 6 -19.93 -7.23 4.76
CA ALA A 6 -20.23 -8.63 5.01
C ALA A 6 -19.02 -9.54 4.71
N ASP A 7 -18.35 -9.30 3.59
CA ASP A 7 -17.13 -10.04 3.24
C ASP A 7 -16.02 -9.82 4.25
N HIS A 8 -15.83 -8.57 4.69
CA HIS A 8 -14.85 -8.20 5.70
C HIS A 8 -15.10 -8.92 7.03
N ALA A 9 -16.34 -8.93 7.50
CA ALA A 9 -16.73 -9.66 8.70
C ALA A 9 -16.51 -11.17 8.56
N CYS A 10 -16.84 -11.75 7.40
CA CYS A 10 -16.60 -13.17 7.10
C CYS A 10 -15.11 -13.50 7.10
N ALA A 11 -14.28 -12.63 6.52
CA ALA A 11 -12.83 -12.79 6.47
C ALA A 11 -12.20 -12.73 7.87
N LEU A 12 -12.66 -11.82 8.74
CA LEU A 12 -12.27 -11.74 10.14
C LEU A 12 -12.63 -13.02 10.90
N ALA A 13 -13.87 -13.50 10.76
CA ALA A 13 -14.34 -14.70 11.44
C ALA A 13 -13.55 -15.96 11.03
N LYS A 14 -13.04 -16.00 9.79
CA LYS A 14 -12.23 -17.10 9.25
C LYS A 14 -10.75 -16.97 9.54
N HIS A 15 -10.29 -15.86 10.11
CA HIS A 15 -8.87 -15.55 10.24
C HIS A 15 -8.17 -15.73 8.88
N ASP A 16 -8.70 -15.10 7.83
CA ASP A 16 -8.17 -15.24 6.47
C ASP A 16 -7.64 -13.90 5.94
N GLY A 17 -6.31 -13.78 5.93
CA GLY A 17 -5.61 -12.58 5.48
C GLY A 17 -5.85 -12.26 4.00
N ALA A 18 -5.99 -13.28 3.14
CA ALA A 18 -6.23 -13.05 1.72
C ALA A 18 -7.65 -12.54 1.45
N LEU A 19 -8.64 -13.04 2.21
CA LEU A 19 -10.01 -12.50 2.14
C LEU A 19 -10.09 -11.08 2.73
N LEU A 20 -9.31 -10.78 3.77
CA LEU A 20 -9.19 -9.43 4.33
C LEU A 20 -8.57 -8.46 3.31
N ASP A 21 -7.51 -8.87 2.60
CA ASP A 21 -6.91 -8.08 1.50
C ASP A 21 -7.93 -7.78 0.39
N ALA A 22 -8.73 -8.79 0.01
CA ALA A 22 -9.75 -8.62 -1.02
C ALA A 22 -10.86 -7.66 -0.56
N ALA A 23 -11.30 -7.75 0.70
CA ALA A 23 -12.27 -6.83 1.28
C ALA A 23 -11.74 -5.39 1.36
N ALA A 24 -10.46 -5.22 1.75
CA ALA A 24 -9.78 -3.94 1.77
C ALA A 24 -9.72 -3.28 0.38
N GLY A 25 -9.40 -4.07 -0.66
CA GLY A 25 -9.47 -3.61 -2.06
C GLY A 25 -10.87 -3.10 -2.44
N ARG A 26 -11.93 -3.85 -2.10
CA ARG A 26 -13.32 -3.41 -2.34
C ARG A 26 -13.68 -2.13 -1.60
N PHE A 27 -13.17 -1.92 -0.37
CA PHE A 27 -13.37 -0.65 0.32
C PHE A 27 -12.64 0.50 -0.38
N ALA A 28 -11.42 0.28 -0.87
CA ALA A 28 -10.68 1.29 -1.61
C ALA A 28 -11.38 1.68 -2.92
N ASP A 29 -11.88 0.70 -3.69
CA ASP A 29 -12.65 0.93 -4.92
C ASP A 29 -13.94 1.73 -4.67
N LEU A 30 -14.53 1.60 -3.48
CA LEU A 30 -15.72 2.35 -3.04
C LEU A 30 -15.38 3.72 -2.43
N GLY A 31 -14.10 4.09 -2.33
CA GLY A 31 -13.62 5.32 -1.69
C GLY A 31 -13.71 5.31 -0.16
N ALA A 32 -13.99 4.16 0.46
CA ALA A 32 -14.06 4.00 1.92
C ALA A 32 -12.66 3.82 2.53
N LEU A 33 -11.80 4.83 2.40
CA LEU A 33 -10.37 4.75 2.68
C LEU A 33 -10.02 4.33 4.10
N ALA A 34 -10.74 4.82 5.11
CA ALA A 34 -10.50 4.44 6.50
C ALA A 34 -10.77 2.94 6.74
N LEU A 35 -11.82 2.40 6.12
CA LEU A 35 -12.14 0.96 6.21
C LEU A 35 -11.14 0.11 5.42
N ALA A 36 -10.68 0.59 4.26
CA ALA A 36 -9.62 -0.08 3.51
C ALA A 36 -8.32 -0.15 4.32
N ALA A 37 -7.92 0.96 4.97
CA ALA A 37 -6.73 1.01 5.81
C ALA A 37 -6.82 0.03 7.00
N ASP A 38 -7.95 0.01 7.72
CA ASP A 38 -8.15 -0.89 8.85
C ASP A 38 -8.19 -2.37 8.41
N ALA A 39 -8.87 -2.68 7.30
CA ALA A 39 -8.94 -4.03 6.76
C ALA A 39 -7.57 -4.56 6.30
N TRP A 40 -6.75 -3.74 5.62
CA TRP A 40 -5.37 -4.11 5.31
C TRP A 40 -4.50 -4.28 6.56
N ALA A 41 -4.73 -3.48 7.60
CA ALA A 41 -4.00 -3.62 8.85
C ALA A 41 -4.32 -4.95 9.56
N GLN A 42 -5.59 -5.37 9.50
CA GLN A 42 -6.05 -6.66 10.00
C GLN A 42 -5.50 -7.82 9.15
N ALA A 43 -5.48 -7.69 7.81
CA ALA A 43 -4.85 -8.65 6.91
C ALA A 43 -3.37 -8.85 7.26
N ALA A 44 -2.64 -7.76 7.52
CA ALA A 44 -1.24 -7.82 7.95
C ALA A 44 -1.06 -8.62 9.25
N GLY A 45 -1.98 -8.44 10.20
CA GLY A 45 -2.04 -9.21 11.43
C GLY A 45 -2.16 -10.71 11.15
N GLU A 46 -3.08 -11.10 10.27
CA GLU A 46 -3.36 -12.50 9.95
C GLU A 46 -2.25 -13.17 9.14
N HIS A 47 -1.70 -12.50 8.13
CA HIS A 47 -0.51 -12.98 7.42
C HIS A 47 0.68 -13.16 8.37
N GLY A 48 0.81 -12.27 9.36
CA GLY A 48 1.78 -12.41 10.44
C GLY A 48 1.60 -13.66 11.29
N ARG A 49 0.35 -14.04 11.61
CA ARG A 49 0.04 -15.27 12.36
C ARG A 49 0.42 -16.53 11.58
N ARG A 50 0.25 -16.49 10.25
CA ARG A 50 0.60 -17.59 9.33
C ARG A 50 2.08 -17.63 8.95
N GLY A 51 2.86 -16.62 9.32
CA GLY A 51 4.29 -16.52 9.01
C GLY A 51 4.60 -16.03 7.59
N ASP A 52 3.59 -15.58 6.83
CA ASP A 52 3.79 -15.01 5.49
C ASP A 52 4.28 -13.56 5.60
N ARG A 53 5.60 -13.41 5.68
CA ARG A 53 6.27 -12.11 5.84
C ARG A 53 6.05 -11.19 4.64
N GLY A 54 5.95 -11.74 3.44
CA GLY A 54 5.76 -10.99 2.21
C GLY A 54 4.38 -10.36 2.18
N LYS A 55 3.34 -11.17 2.40
CA LYS A 55 1.96 -10.69 2.44
C LYS A 55 1.66 -9.79 3.63
N LYS A 56 2.24 -10.08 4.80
CA LYS A 56 2.20 -9.17 5.94
C LYS A 56 2.74 -7.80 5.56
N PHE A 57 3.88 -7.76 4.89
CA PHE A 57 4.50 -6.50 4.50
C PHE A 57 3.66 -5.74 3.47
N GLU A 58 3.16 -6.43 2.44
CA GLU A 58 2.26 -5.85 1.44
C GLU A 58 1.08 -5.13 2.10
N SER A 59 0.41 -5.84 2.99
CA SER A 59 -0.78 -5.38 3.71
C SER A 59 -0.45 -4.22 4.65
N SER A 60 0.62 -4.32 5.45
CA SER A 60 1.10 -3.25 6.32
C SER A 60 1.44 -1.97 5.55
N THR A 61 2.08 -2.10 4.39
CA THR A 61 2.47 -0.96 3.56
C THR A 61 1.25 -0.22 3.03
N ARG A 62 0.25 -0.95 2.56
CA ARG A 62 -1.02 -0.38 2.09
C ARG A 62 -1.82 0.27 3.22
N ALA A 63 -1.93 -0.41 4.37
CA ALA A 63 -2.58 0.13 5.56
C ALA A 63 -1.95 1.46 6.01
N HIS A 64 -0.62 1.49 6.12
CA HIS A 64 0.10 2.69 6.54
C HIS A 64 -0.05 3.84 5.53
N ALA A 65 0.03 3.54 4.23
CA ALA A 65 -0.11 4.55 3.19
C ALA A 65 -1.46 5.30 3.27
N LEU A 66 -2.57 4.59 3.54
CA LEU A 66 -3.88 5.21 3.70
C LEU A 66 -4.12 5.80 5.09
N ALA A 67 -3.67 5.13 6.15
CA ALA A 67 -3.86 5.60 7.53
C ALA A 67 -3.24 6.99 7.75
N SER A 68 -2.07 7.26 7.16
CA SER A 68 -1.44 8.58 7.19
C SER A 68 -2.26 9.68 6.52
N HIS A 69 -3.15 9.34 5.58
CA HIS A 69 -4.03 10.31 4.92
C HIS A 69 -5.32 10.59 5.69
N CYS A 70 -5.75 9.65 6.53
CA CYS A 70 -7.01 9.73 7.27
C CYS A 70 -6.84 10.04 8.76
N GLU A 71 -5.60 10.23 9.25
CA GLU A 71 -5.29 10.34 10.68
C GLU A 71 -5.93 9.19 11.49
N LEU A 72 -5.94 7.99 10.90
CA LEU A 72 -6.68 6.85 11.45
C LEU A 72 -5.87 6.16 12.54
N HIS A 73 -6.43 6.13 13.75
CA HIS A 73 -5.89 5.42 14.90
C HIS A 73 -6.81 4.28 15.31
N THR A 74 -6.45 3.06 14.92
CA THR A 74 -7.12 1.82 15.36
C THR A 74 -6.07 0.83 15.87
N PRO A 75 -6.44 -0.13 16.74
CA PRO A 75 -5.50 -1.14 17.22
C PRO A 75 -4.84 -1.95 16.10
N ALA A 76 -5.57 -2.21 15.00
CA ALA A 76 -5.02 -2.91 13.85
C ALA A 76 -3.98 -2.06 13.13
N VAL A 77 -4.29 -0.78 12.84
CA VAL A 77 -3.37 0.14 12.18
C VAL A 77 -2.12 0.36 13.01
N GLU A 78 -2.23 0.54 14.32
CA GLU A 78 -1.07 0.71 15.21
C GLU A 78 -0.17 -0.53 15.23
N SER A 79 -0.76 -1.72 15.22
CA SER A 79 -0.03 -2.99 15.13
C SER A 79 0.68 -3.14 13.77
N ALA A 80 0.02 -2.74 12.68
CA ALA A 80 0.54 -2.78 11.32
C ALA A 80 1.58 -1.68 11.03
N ALA A 81 1.52 -0.56 11.76
CA ALA A 81 2.41 0.61 11.63
C ALA A 81 3.83 0.36 12.13
N ARG A 82 4.11 -0.81 12.73
CA ARG A 82 5.47 -1.20 13.07
C ARG A 82 6.32 -1.19 11.79
N PRO A 83 7.31 -0.29 11.67
CA PRO A 83 8.14 -0.23 10.47
C PRO A 83 8.78 -1.59 10.27
N LEU A 84 8.86 -2.04 9.03
CA LEU A 84 9.71 -3.17 8.73
C LEU A 84 11.12 -2.89 9.25
N PRO A 85 11.81 -3.92 9.74
CA PRO A 85 13.10 -3.76 10.40
C PRO A 85 14.24 -3.48 9.40
N PHE A 86 14.02 -2.70 8.32
CA PHE A 86 15.07 -2.34 7.39
C PHE A 86 16.12 -1.47 8.08
N SER A 87 17.39 -1.84 7.91
CA SER A 87 18.49 -0.93 8.22
C SER A 87 18.40 0.32 7.32
N GLY A 88 19.06 1.40 7.71
CA GLY A 88 19.10 2.62 6.90
C GLY A 88 19.58 2.35 5.46
N ARG A 89 20.59 1.49 5.31
CA ARG A 89 21.13 1.10 4.00
C ARG A 89 20.16 0.26 3.18
N GLU A 90 19.50 -0.70 3.81
CA GLU A 90 18.45 -1.51 3.16
C GLU A 90 17.33 -0.62 2.63
N ARG A 91 16.91 0.39 3.40
CA ARG A 91 15.87 1.34 2.99
C ARG A 91 16.28 2.13 1.74
N GLN A 92 17.51 2.63 1.68
CA GLN A 92 18.03 3.34 0.50
C GLN A 92 17.95 2.45 -0.75
N ILE A 93 18.43 1.21 -0.65
CA ILE A 93 18.44 0.26 -1.78
C ILE A 93 17.02 -0.05 -2.23
N VAL A 94 16.11 -0.33 -1.30
CA VAL A 94 14.69 -0.60 -1.61
C VAL A 94 14.05 0.58 -2.36
N MET A 95 14.30 1.81 -1.93
CA MET A 95 13.75 3.01 -2.59
C MET A 95 14.25 3.15 -4.03
N LEU A 96 15.54 2.91 -4.28
CA LEU A 96 16.11 2.99 -5.63
C LEU A 96 15.62 1.83 -6.52
N VAL A 97 15.42 0.64 -5.96
CA VAL A 97 14.80 -0.48 -6.68
C VAL A 97 13.37 -0.13 -7.09
N ALA A 98 12.58 0.41 -6.17
CA ALA A 98 11.20 0.83 -6.43
C ALA A 98 11.13 1.95 -7.49
N ALA A 99 12.15 2.81 -7.55
CA ALA A 99 12.32 3.82 -8.59
C ALA A 99 12.79 3.25 -9.96
N GLY A 100 13.05 1.94 -10.05
CA GLY A 100 13.39 1.26 -11.31
C GLY A 100 14.89 1.18 -11.62
N LEU A 101 15.79 1.59 -10.72
CA LEU A 101 17.23 1.59 -11.00
C LEU A 101 17.83 0.18 -10.99
N SER A 102 18.65 -0.14 -11.99
CA SER A 102 19.44 -1.39 -12.04
C SER A 102 20.46 -1.48 -10.90
N ASN A 103 20.96 -2.68 -10.59
CA ASN A 103 21.97 -2.87 -9.55
C ASN A 103 23.25 -2.05 -9.80
N ARG A 104 23.61 -1.83 -11.08
CA ARG A 104 24.74 -0.99 -11.47
C ARG A 104 24.49 0.48 -11.14
N GLN A 105 23.32 1.00 -11.53
CA GLN A 105 22.95 2.39 -11.18
C GLN A 105 22.86 2.59 -9.67
N ILE A 106 22.34 1.61 -8.92
CA ILE A 106 22.31 1.66 -7.46
C ILE A 106 23.72 1.67 -6.88
N ALA A 107 24.62 0.84 -7.43
CA ALA A 107 26.01 0.76 -6.99
C ALA A 107 26.74 2.10 -7.20
N ASP A 108 26.51 2.73 -8.35
CA ASP A 108 27.07 4.04 -8.70
C ASP A 108 26.51 5.14 -7.77
N GLU A 109 25.18 5.22 -7.62
CA GLU A 109 24.50 6.21 -6.77
C GLU A 109 24.93 6.12 -5.30
N LEU A 110 25.12 4.89 -4.81
CA LEU A 110 25.44 4.62 -3.42
C LEU A 110 26.94 4.44 -3.15
N VAL A 111 27.79 4.63 -4.16
CA VAL A 111 29.25 4.51 -4.15
C VAL A 111 29.72 3.20 -3.50
N ILE A 112 29.20 2.07 -3.99
CA ILE A 112 29.56 0.71 -3.55
C ILE A 112 29.69 -0.24 -4.76
N SER A 113 30.15 -1.47 -4.53
CA SER A 113 30.20 -2.46 -5.60
C SER A 113 28.81 -3.02 -5.94
N VAL A 114 28.61 -3.45 -7.19
CA VAL A 114 27.41 -4.19 -7.62
C VAL A 114 27.20 -5.44 -6.76
N ARG A 115 28.28 -6.15 -6.41
CA ARG A 115 28.24 -7.32 -5.54
C ARG A 115 27.73 -6.99 -4.13
N THR A 116 28.04 -5.80 -3.62
CA THR A 116 27.50 -5.31 -2.34
C THR A 116 26.00 -5.07 -2.45
N VAL A 117 25.52 -4.47 -3.55
CA VAL A 117 24.08 -4.28 -3.82
C VAL A 117 23.36 -5.63 -3.86
N GLU A 118 23.89 -6.61 -4.60
CA GLU A 118 23.33 -7.96 -4.68
C GLU A 118 23.24 -8.64 -3.31
N GLY A 119 24.30 -8.51 -2.49
CA GLY A 119 24.30 -9.04 -1.12
C GLY A 119 23.22 -8.39 -0.23
N HIS A 120 23.00 -7.09 -0.37
CA HIS A 120 21.90 -6.41 0.32
C HIS A 120 20.53 -6.90 -0.16
N LEU A 121 20.34 -7.04 -1.48
CA LEU A 121 19.08 -7.53 -2.06
C LEU A 121 18.78 -8.97 -1.62
N TYR A 122 19.79 -9.84 -1.58
CA TYR A 122 19.63 -11.20 -1.07
C TYR A 122 19.11 -11.22 0.38
N ARG A 123 19.72 -10.42 1.26
CA ARG A 123 19.29 -10.32 2.67
C ARG A 123 17.88 -9.71 2.79
N LEU A 124 17.57 -8.71 1.97
CA LEU A 124 16.24 -8.12 1.88
C LEU A 124 15.19 -9.14 1.46
N PHE A 125 15.46 -9.92 0.43
CA PHE A 125 14.55 -10.96 -0.08
C PHE A 125 14.27 -12.01 0.98
N ALA A 126 15.31 -12.53 1.64
CA ALA A 126 15.17 -13.50 2.73
C ALA A 126 14.37 -12.92 3.92
N LYS A 127 14.59 -11.65 4.25
CA LYS A 127 13.89 -10.96 5.34
C LYS A 127 12.42 -10.74 5.04
N LEU A 128 12.10 -10.44 3.78
CA LEU A 128 10.75 -10.20 3.28
C LEU A 128 10.01 -11.49 2.90
N GLY A 129 10.70 -12.62 2.78
CA GLY A 129 10.09 -13.87 2.32
C GLY A 129 9.73 -13.85 0.84
N ILE A 130 10.46 -13.08 0.03
CA ILE A 130 10.31 -13.00 -1.42
C ILE A 130 11.55 -13.55 -2.12
N ASN A 131 11.44 -13.80 -3.42
CA ASN A 131 12.52 -14.40 -4.22
C ASN A 131 12.96 -13.52 -5.39
N THR A 132 12.17 -12.52 -5.80
CA THR A 132 12.47 -11.74 -6.99
C THR A 132 12.44 -10.24 -6.77
N ARG A 133 13.16 -9.53 -7.64
CA ARG A 133 13.17 -8.07 -7.70
C ARG A 133 11.78 -7.54 -8.06
N GLU A 134 11.07 -8.22 -8.94
CA GLU A 134 9.73 -7.86 -9.38
C GLU A 134 8.74 -7.95 -8.22
N GLN A 135 8.86 -8.97 -7.36
CA GLN A 135 8.11 -9.07 -6.12
C GLN A 135 8.43 -7.91 -5.17
N LEU A 136 9.71 -7.54 -5.03
CA LEU A 136 10.08 -6.36 -4.25
C LEU A 136 9.45 -5.08 -4.80
N ILE A 137 9.51 -4.86 -6.12
CA ILE A 137 8.88 -3.71 -6.77
C ILE A 137 7.37 -3.73 -6.54
N CYS A 138 6.72 -4.88 -6.68
CA CYS A 138 5.28 -5.03 -6.44
C CYS A 138 4.90 -4.67 -5.00
N LEU A 139 5.68 -5.14 -4.03
CA LEU A 139 5.46 -4.82 -2.61
C LEU A 139 5.66 -3.33 -2.29
N MET A 140 6.58 -2.66 -2.99
CA MET A 140 6.88 -1.24 -2.78
C MET A 140 5.98 -0.31 -3.60
N ARG A 141 5.28 -0.84 -4.60
CA ARG A 141 4.33 -0.08 -5.38
C ARG A 141 3.18 0.30 -4.44
N ARG A 142 3.22 1.54 -3.94
CA ARG A 142 2.00 2.22 -3.48
C ARG A 142 1.02 2.13 -4.64
N GLU A 143 -0.17 1.58 -4.40
CA GLU A 143 -1.27 1.71 -5.36
C GLU A 143 -1.30 3.18 -5.81
N PRO A 144 -1.25 3.47 -7.12
CA PRO A 144 -1.26 4.82 -7.61
C PRO A 144 -2.57 5.49 -7.25
N SER A 145 -2.55 6.15 -6.10
CA SER A 145 -3.14 7.43 -5.78
C SER A 145 -4.45 7.78 -6.50
N MET A 146 -5.51 7.82 -5.70
CA MET A 146 -6.72 8.65 -5.87
C MET A 146 -6.43 10.18 -6.02
N ARG A 147 -5.21 10.60 -6.41
CA ARG A 147 -4.94 11.96 -6.91
C ARG A 147 -5.65 12.21 -8.24
N SER A 148 -5.87 11.17 -9.06
CA SER A 148 -6.48 11.35 -10.38
C SER A 148 -8.00 11.59 -10.34
N GLU A 149 -8.70 11.07 -9.32
CA GLU A 149 -10.16 11.23 -9.22
C GLU A 149 -10.57 12.52 -8.50
N LEU A 150 -9.82 12.95 -7.48
CA LEU A 150 -10.09 14.22 -6.79
C LEU A 150 -9.82 15.44 -7.68
N SER A 151 -8.83 15.36 -8.59
CA SER A 151 -8.58 16.40 -9.58
C SER A 151 -9.63 16.46 -10.69
N ARG A 152 -10.33 15.35 -11.00
CA ARG A 152 -11.40 15.32 -12.00
C ARG A 152 -12.73 15.85 -11.45
N ARG A 153 -13.03 15.60 -10.17
CA ARG A 153 -14.23 16.14 -9.51
C ARG A 153 -14.17 17.65 -9.25
N GLY A 154 -12.98 18.23 -9.13
CA GLY A 154 -12.82 19.69 -8.97
C GLY A 154 -13.13 20.49 -10.24
N ASP A 155 -12.91 19.92 -11.42
CA ASP A 155 -13.11 20.61 -12.71
C ASP A 155 -14.54 20.46 -13.28
N GLU A 156 -15.31 19.47 -12.83
CA GLU A 156 -16.70 19.27 -13.28
C GLU A 156 -17.69 20.22 -12.59
N SER A 157 -17.47 20.61 -11.32
CA SER A 157 -18.38 21.54 -10.62
C SER A 157 -18.34 22.97 -11.17
N LEU A 158 -17.23 23.40 -11.78
CA LEU A 158 -17.10 24.75 -12.39
C LEU A 158 -17.72 24.86 -13.80
N ARG A 159 -18.20 23.74 -14.36
CA ARG A 159 -18.91 23.74 -15.66
C ARG A 159 -20.42 23.81 -15.51
N TYR A 160 -20.97 23.48 -14.35
CA TYR A 160 -22.43 23.49 -14.13
C TYR A 160 -23.01 24.86 -13.73
N GLU A 161 -22.17 25.86 -13.41
CA GLU A 161 -22.64 27.22 -13.07
C GLU A 161 -22.66 28.21 -14.26
N ARG A 162 -22.49 27.75 -15.51
CA ARG A 162 -22.50 28.61 -16.71
C ARG A 162 -23.57 28.29 -17.75
N HIS A 163 -24.72 27.74 -17.34
CA HIS A 163 -25.89 27.65 -18.21
C HIS A 163 -27.17 28.19 -17.57
N ASP A 164 -27.73 29.19 -18.28
CA ASP A 164 -29.09 29.74 -18.25
C ASP A 164 -29.58 30.53 -17.03
N HIS A 165 -29.47 31.86 -17.15
CA HIS A 165 -30.50 32.79 -16.70
C HIS A 165 -31.49 33.03 -17.86
N PRO A 166 -32.77 32.63 -17.76
CA PRO A 166 -33.77 33.06 -18.72
C PRO A 166 -34.12 34.53 -18.44
N ARG A 167 -33.84 35.40 -19.40
CA ARG A 167 -34.50 36.72 -19.49
C ARG A 167 -35.90 36.50 -20.05
N THR A 168 -36.90 36.62 -19.20
CA THR A 168 -38.31 36.78 -19.60
C THR A 168 -38.84 38.11 -19.08
N GLY A 169 -39.42 38.89 -20.00
CA GLY A 169 -40.35 39.99 -19.71
C GLY A 169 -39.75 41.37 -19.80
#